data_AF-A0A1M5TRP9-F1
#
_entry.id   AF-A0A1M5TRP9-F1
#
_cell.length_a   1.000
_cell.length_b   1.000
_cell.length_c   1.000
_cell.angle_alpha   90.00
_cell.angle_beta   90.00
_cell.angle_gamma   90.00
#
_symmetry.space_group_name_H-M   'P 1'
#
loop_
_entity.id
_entity.type
_entity.pdbx_description
1 polymer ?
#
loop_
_entity_poly.entity_id
_entity_poly.type
_entity_poly.pdbx_seq_one_letter_code
_entity_poly.pdbx_strand_id
1 'polypeptide(L)'
;MNFSSRLYILLLVAFAAACGSDDKNERSVEEQQLSLLSQTWVIKRAVQNVDRTAEFESPDLTLTLSGAFDAKTPKGPYSYSIAGKLPSPSPWSKQPGLWTFADDATNVILRDDGVRMHYAVDDKTLTLTFTCATCNVDSGRIDSAEGDWVFEFTAQ
;
A
#
# COMPACT_ATOMS: atom_id res chain seq x y z
N MET A 1 58.53 -56.59 -18.92
CA MET A 1 57.25 -56.19 -19.52
C MET A 1 57.19 -54.67 -19.53
N ASN A 2 57.58 -54.09 -20.66
CA ASN A 2 57.36 -52.68 -20.96
C ASN A 2 55.93 -52.53 -21.48
N PHE A 3 55.22 -51.47 -21.08
CA PHE A 3 54.55 -50.50 -21.96
C PHE A 3 53.56 -49.65 -21.14
N SER A 4 53.94 -48.37 -20.98
CA SER A 4 53.07 -47.20 -21.15
C SER A 4 51.94 -46.96 -20.16
N SER A 5 52.30 -46.36 -19.02
CA SER A 5 51.38 -45.51 -18.24
C SER A 5 51.04 -44.28 -19.11
N ARG A 6 49.79 -44.19 -19.57
CA ARG A 6 49.32 -43.08 -20.42
C ARG A 6 49.12 -41.83 -19.58
N LEU A 7 50.04 -40.89 -19.77
CA LEU A 7 49.96 -39.49 -19.40
C LEU A 7 48.71 -38.85 -20.06
N TYR A 8 47.67 -38.55 -19.29
CA TYR A 8 46.58 -37.69 -19.73
C TYR A 8 46.79 -36.28 -19.16
N ILE A 9 47.37 -35.42 -20.00
CA ILE A 9 47.36 -33.96 -19.81
C ILE A 9 45.96 -33.48 -20.19
N LEU A 10 45.21 -32.97 -19.21
CA LEU A 10 43.99 -32.18 -19.44
C LEU A 10 44.33 -30.73 -19.09
N LEU A 11 44.51 -29.92 -20.14
CA LEU A 11 44.71 -28.48 -20.12
C LEU A 11 43.41 -27.82 -20.63
N LEU A 12 43.12 -26.60 -20.15
CA LEU A 12 42.10 -25.61 -20.59
C LEU A 12 40.66 -25.90 -20.13
N VAL A 13 39.91 -24.99 -19.50
CA VAL A 13 39.88 -23.51 -19.55
C VAL A 13 39.46 -22.96 -18.17
N ALA A 14 40.12 -21.90 -17.71
CA ALA A 14 39.60 -21.03 -16.66
C ALA A 14 38.43 -20.21 -17.23
N PHE A 15 37.20 -20.50 -16.81
CA PHE A 15 36.11 -19.54 -16.92
C PHE A 15 36.03 -18.76 -15.60
N ALA A 16 36.72 -17.63 -15.57
CA ALA A 16 36.34 -16.52 -14.71
C ALA A 16 35.02 -15.97 -15.26
N ALA A 17 33.90 -16.42 -14.70
CA ALA A 17 32.72 -15.57 -14.53
C ALA A 17 32.71 -15.24 -13.03
N ALA A 18 33.09 -14.06 -12.54
CA ALA A 18 32.59 -12.77 -12.97
C ALA A 18 31.08 -12.83 -13.28
N CYS A 19 30.30 -13.45 -12.40
CA CYS A 19 28.96 -12.96 -12.10
C CYS A 19 29.22 -11.85 -11.07
N GLY A 20 29.62 -10.66 -11.50
CA GLY A 20 28.74 -9.80 -12.28
C GLY A 20 27.83 -9.15 -11.26
N SER A 21 28.39 -8.20 -10.51
CA SER A 21 27.68 -7.26 -9.68
C SER A 21 26.67 -6.52 -10.55
N ASP A 22 25.47 -7.06 -10.63
CA ASP A 22 24.29 -6.39 -11.12
C ASP A 22 23.72 -5.61 -9.91
N ASP A 23 24.38 -4.51 -9.56
CA ASP A 23 23.76 -3.39 -8.83
C ASP A 23 22.70 -2.80 -9.78
N LYS A 24 21.62 -3.56 -10.01
CA LYS A 24 20.37 -2.95 -10.40
C LYS A 24 19.91 -2.22 -9.16
N ASN A 25 19.84 -0.90 -9.25
CA ASN A 25 19.31 -0.02 -8.24
C ASN A 25 17.90 -0.50 -7.88
N GLU A 26 17.78 -1.41 -6.92
CA GLU A 26 16.51 -1.99 -6.52
C GLU A 26 15.70 -0.87 -5.90
N ARG A 27 14.53 -0.58 -6.49
CA ARG A 27 13.61 0.44 -5.96
C ARG A 27 13.37 0.15 -4.49
N SER A 28 13.39 1.19 -3.65
CA SER A 28 13.04 1.04 -2.24
C SER A 28 11.63 0.45 -2.06
N VAL A 29 11.36 -0.14 -0.90
CA VAL A 29 10.01 -0.67 -0.60
C VAL A 29 8.97 0.43 -0.75
N GLU A 30 9.25 1.61 -0.24
CA GLU A 30 8.38 2.78 -0.33
C GLU A 30 8.11 3.19 -1.78
N GLU A 31 9.14 3.21 -2.64
CA GLU A 31 8.96 3.53 -4.05
C GLU A 31 8.09 2.49 -4.77
N GLN A 32 8.31 1.21 -4.49
CA GLN A 32 7.51 0.13 -5.05
C GLN A 32 6.04 0.24 -4.60
N GLN A 33 5.81 0.41 -3.30
CA GLN A 33 4.47 0.48 -2.71
C GLN A 33 3.73 1.76 -3.10
N LEU A 34 4.43 2.90 -3.17
CA LEU A 34 3.85 4.16 -3.65
C LEU A 34 3.36 4.01 -5.09
N SER A 35 4.10 3.28 -5.94
CA SER A 35 3.70 3.06 -7.33
C SER A 35 2.43 2.21 -7.48
N LEU A 36 2.15 1.31 -6.52
CA LEU A 36 0.91 0.53 -6.47
C LEU A 36 -0.25 1.34 -5.87
N LEU A 37 0.02 2.08 -4.79
CA LEU A 37 -1.00 2.84 -4.06
C LEU A 37 -1.47 4.08 -4.84
N SER A 38 -0.58 4.73 -5.60
CA SER A 38 -0.82 6.04 -6.23
C SER A 38 -1.77 6.00 -7.43
N GLN A 39 -3.04 5.79 -7.14
CA GLN A 39 -4.14 5.78 -8.11
C GLN A 39 -5.45 6.13 -7.41
N THR A 40 -6.54 6.12 -8.18
CA THR A 40 -7.89 6.25 -7.62
C THR A 40 -8.52 4.87 -7.44
N TRP A 41 -9.13 4.70 -6.28
CA TRP A 41 -9.72 3.47 -5.78
C TRP A 41 -11.21 3.69 -5.55
N VAL A 42 -12.05 2.90 -6.22
CA VAL A 42 -13.52 2.93 -6.07
C VAL A 42 -13.93 1.94 -4.99
N ILE A 43 -14.82 2.35 -4.09
CA ILE A 43 -15.34 1.49 -3.03
C ILE A 43 -16.02 0.26 -3.63
N LYS A 44 -15.72 -0.91 -3.05
CA LYS A 44 -16.41 -2.17 -3.34
C LYS A 44 -17.11 -2.72 -2.10
N ARG A 45 -16.53 -2.51 -0.92
CA ARG A 45 -17.05 -3.04 0.34
C ARG A 45 -16.63 -2.19 1.53
N ALA A 46 -17.52 -1.99 2.48
CA ALA A 46 -17.23 -1.38 3.77
C ALA A 46 -17.85 -2.21 4.90
N VAL A 47 -17.05 -2.61 5.88
CA VAL A 47 -17.49 -3.41 7.03
C VAL A 47 -17.04 -2.76 8.33
N GLN A 48 -17.97 -2.63 9.28
CA GLN A 48 -17.71 -2.27 10.68
C GLN A 48 -18.55 -3.18 11.56
N ASN A 49 -18.03 -4.37 11.87
CA ASN A 49 -18.75 -5.53 12.45
C ASN A 49 -19.89 -6.11 11.58
N VAL A 50 -20.60 -5.26 10.83
CA VAL A 50 -21.64 -5.59 9.85
C VAL A 50 -21.31 -4.93 8.51
N ASP A 51 -21.92 -5.43 7.44
CA ASP A 51 -21.83 -4.81 6.12
C ASP A 51 -22.52 -3.43 6.14
N ARG A 52 -21.75 -2.39 5.81
CA ARG A 52 -22.19 -0.99 5.72
C ARG A 52 -21.97 -0.43 4.31
N THR A 53 -21.72 -1.28 3.31
CA THR A 53 -21.30 -0.86 1.97
C THR A 53 -22.30 0.11 1.33
N ALA A 54 -23.61 -0.15 1.45
CA ALA A 54 -24.68 0.69 0.90
C ALA A 54 -24.66 2.16 1.40
N GLU A 55 -23.97 2.46 2.49
CA GLU A 55 -23.81 3.82 3.00
C GLU A 55 -22.83 4.67 2.16
N PHE A 56 -21.98 4.03 1.36
CA PHE A 56 -20.89 4.62 0.58
C PHE A 56 -21.07 4.51 -0.95
N GLU A 57 -22.11 3.83 -1.44
CA GLU A 57 -22.30 3.45 -2.85
C GLU A 57 -23.03 4.50 -3.74
N SER A 58 -23.52 5.63 -3.21
CA SER A 58 -24.25 6.58 -4.09
C SER A 58 -24.13 8.06 -3.70
N PRO A 59 -23.40 8.87 -4.51
CA PRO A 59 -22.42 8.43 -5.53
C PRO A 59 -21.30 7.59 -4.91
N ASP A 60 -20.76 6.63 -5.68
CA ASP A 60 -19.67 5.75 -5.26
C ASP A 60 -18.54 6.56 -4.60
N LEU A 61 -18.14 6.12 -3.41
CA LEU A 61 -16.96 6.67 -2.76
C LEU A 61 -15.72 6.33 -3.58
N THR A 62 -14.89 7.34 -3.81
CA THR A 62 -13.55 7.15 -4.36
C THR A 62 -12.50 7.66 -3.38
N LEU A 63 -11.42 6.89 -3.24
CA LEU A 63 -10.21 7.26 -2.53
C LEU A 63 -9.10 7.46 -3.56
N THR A 64 -8.58 8.67 -3.67
CA THR A 64 -7.38 8.92 -4.47
C THR A 64 -6.19 9.01 -3.55
N LEU A 65 -5.18 8.16 -3.76
CA LEU A 65 -3.85 8.30 -3.16
C LEU A 65 -2.89 8.81 -4.24
N SER A 66 -2.02 9.74 -3.88
CA SER A 66 -1.12 10.37 -4.87
C SER A 66 0.14 10.92 -4.22
N GLY A 67 1.24 10.92 -4.98
CA GLY A 67 2.51 11.46 -4.55
C GLY A 67 3.60 11.20 -5.58
N ALA A 68 4.71 11.93 -5.45
CA ALA A 68 5.93 11.64 -6.18
C ALA A 68 6.97 11.13 -5.18
N PHE A 69 7.68 10.06 -5.53
CA PHE A 69 8.73 9.52 -4.66
C PHE A 69 9.90 10.52 -4.55
N ASP A 70 10.34 10.77 -3.31
CA ASP A 70 11.57 11.53 -3.01
C ASP A 70 12.46 10.67 -2.10
N ALA A 71 13.65 10.32 -2.60
CA ALA A 71 14.62 9.50 -1.86
C ALA A 71 15.11 10.15 -0.54
N LYS A 72 14.95 11.48 -0.38
CA LYS A 72 15.29 12.18 0.88
C LYS A 72 14.19 12.05 1.92
N THR A 73 12.95 11.82 1.49
CA THR A 73 11.77 11.65 2.34
C THR A 73 10.95 10.46 1.83
N PRO A 74 11.52 9.24 1.87
CA PRO A 74 10.92 8.08 1.21
C PRO A 74 9.58 7.67 1.84
N LYS A 75 9.31 8.09 3.08
CA LYS A 75 8.03 7.82 3.77
C LYS A 75 6.93 8.83 3.42
N GLY A 76 7.19 9.86 2.63
CA GLY A 76 6.25 10.96 2.35
C GLY A 76 6.56 12.24 3.16
N PRO A 77 5.60 13.16 3.28
CA PRO A 77 4.16 12.95 3.12
C PRO A 77 3.69 12.86 1.66
N TYR A 78 2.63 12.11 1.45
CA TYR A 78 1.86 11.97 0.22
C TYR A 78 0.43 12.45 0.43
N SER A 79 -0.32 12.70 -0.64
CA SER A 79 -1.67 13.24 -0.57
C SER A 79 -2.73 12.15 -0.70
N TYR A 80 -3.86 12.33 -0.01
CA TYR A 80 -5.08 11.59 -0.28
C TYR A 80 -6.30 12.51 -0.40
N SER A 81 -7.32 12.06 -1.12
CA SER A 81 -8.63 12.72 -1.16
C SER A 81 -9.76 11.71 -1.24
N ILE A 82 -10.94 12.11 -0.77
CA ILE A 82 -12.15 11.30 -0.79
C ILE A 82 -13.25 12.04 -1.57
N ALA A 83 -13.82 11.41 -2.58
CA ALA A 83 -15.04 11.88 -3.25
C ALA A 83 -16.21 10.92 -3.01
N GLY A 84 -17.41 11.26 -3.50
CA GLY A 84 -18.63 10.43 -3.31
C GLY A 84 -19.48 10.86 -2.11
N LYS A 85 -20.36 9.98 -1.61
CA LYS A 85 -21.14 10.23 -0.38
C LYS A 85 -20.41 9.66 0.84
N LEU A 86 -20.48 10.37 1.97
CA LEU A 86 -20.07 9.84 3.27
C LEU A 86 -21.28 9.76 4.20
N PRO A 87 -21.43 8.68 4.99
CA PRO A 87 -22.38 8.67 6.09
C PRO A 87 -21.98 9.74 7.13
N SER A 88 -22.92 10.10 8.00
CA SER A 88 -22.61 10.90 9.19
C SER A 88 -23.06 10.12 10.43
N PRO A 89 -22.13 9.75 11.34
CA PRO A 89 -20.68 9.98 11.28
C PRO A 89 -19.95 9.10 10.24
N SER A 90 -18.74 9.50 9.83
CA SER A 90 -17.88 8.77 8.87
C SER A 90 -16.46 8.53 9.41
N PRO A 91 -15.81 7.42 9.02
CA PRO A 91 -14.37 7.24 9.26
C PRO A 91 -13.47 8.04 8.31
N TRP A 92 -14.05 8.69 7.31
CA TRP A 92 -13.36 9.49 6.31
C TRP A 92 -13.72 10.97 6.45
N SER A 93 -12.76 11.85 6.16
CA SER A 93 -12.98 13.29 6.03
C SER A 93 -13.26 13.67 4.57
N LYS A 94 -14.09 14.70 4.35
CA LYS A 94 -14.26 15.34 3.03
C LYS A 94 -13.08 16.22 2.64
N GLN A 95 -12.29 16.67 3.60
CA GLN A 95 -11.11 17.45 3.31
C GLN A 95 -9.99 16.51 2.85
N PRO A 96 -9.30 16.83 1.74
CA PRO A 96 -8.06 16.17 1.38
C PRO A 96 -7.07 16.26 2.54
N GLY A 97 -6.22 15.26 2.66
CA GLY A 97 -5.23 15.20 3.72
C GLY A 97 -3.93 14.58 3.25
N LEU A 98 -3.06 14.31 4.21
CA LEU A 98 -1.76 13.69 3.98
C LEU A 98 -1.70 12.29 4.59
N TRP A 99 -0.78 11.48 4.07
CA TRP A 99 -0.41 10.21 4.66
C TRP A 99 1.09 9.97 4.50
N THR A 100 1.64 9.11 5.34
CA THR A 100 3.04 8.63 5.25
C THR A 100 3.10 7.11 5.37
N PHE A 101 4.16 6.49 4.86
CA PHE A 101 4.48 5.12 5.25
C PHE A 101 4.88 5.09 6.72
N ALA A 102 4.46 4.04 7.43
CA ALA A 102 5.01 3.74 8.75
C ALA A 102 6.41 3.11 8.62
N ASP A 103 6.98 2.64 9.72
CA ASP A 103 8.27 1.93 9.69
C ASP A 103 8.21 0.63 8.89
N ASP A 104 7.06 -0.05 8.89
CA ASP A 104 6.77 -1.13 7.96
C ASP A 104 6.01 -0.59 6.75
N ALA A 105 6.77 -0.15 5.75
CA ALA A 105 6.23 0.38 4.51
C ALA A 105 5.62 -0.70 3.61
N THR A 106 5.64 -2.00 3.97
CA THR A 106 5.06 -3.06 3.13
C THR A 106 3.54 -3.17 3.29
N ASN A 107 3.01 -2.70 4.42
CA ASN A 107 1.62 -2.96 4.80
C ASN A 107 1.02 -1.92 5.75
N VAL A 108 1.72 -0.83 6.12
CA VAL A 108 1.15 0.22 6.97
C VAL A 108 1.40 1.63 6.46
N ILE A 109 0.33 2.41 6.43
CA ILE A 109 0.36 3.87 6.30
C ILE A 109 -0.20 4.55 7.55
N LEU A 110 0.21 5.79 7.77
CA LEU A 110 -0.31 6.70 8.79
C LEU A 110 -1.02 7.85 8.09
N ARG A 111 -2.30 8.03 8.37
CA ARG A 111 -3.06 9.22 7.96
C ARG A 111 -2.67 10.40 8.87
N ASP A 112 -2.79 11.62 8.36
CA ASP A 112 -2.43 12.86 9.05
C ASP A 112 -3.18 13.12 10.36
N ASP A 113 -4.34 12.50 10.56
CA ASP A 113 -5.09 12.48 11.82
C ASP A 113 -4.58 11.43 12.84
N GLY A 114 -3.49 10.73 12.53
CA GLY A 114 -2.87 9.72 13.38
C GLY A 114 -3.48 8.33 13.25
N VAL A 115 -4.46 8.12 12.36
CA VAL A 115 -5.04 6.79 12.12
C VAL A 115 -4.02 5.91 11.41
N ARG A 116 -3.65 4.81 12.07
CA ARG A 116 -2.77 3.77 11.51
C ARG A 116 -3.60 2.79 10.70
N MET A 117 -3.29 2.66 9.41
CA MET A 117 -4.03 1.82 8.48
C MET A 117 -3.14 0.70 7.96
N HIS A 118 -3.55 -0.54 8.21
CA HIS A 118 -2.99 -1.70 7.55
C HIS A 118 -3.56 -1.79 6.13
N TYR A 119 -2.71 -2.07 5.16
CA TYR A 119 -3.13 -2.22 3.78
C TYR A 119 -2.62 -3.52 3.15
N ALA A 120 -3.37 -4.02 2.18
CA ALA A 120 -2.93 -5.00 1.21
C ALA A 120 -3.32 -4.49 -0.17
N VAL A 121 -2.36 -4.42 -1.09
CA VAL A 121 -2.54 -3.78 -2.40
C VAL A 121 -1.92 -4.63 -3.49
N ASP A 122 -2.62 -4.71 -4.63
CA ASP A 122 -2.10 -5.19 -5.90
C ASP A 122 -2.47 -4.23 -7.05
N ASP A 123 -2.40 -4.68 -8.29
CA ASP A 123 -2.71 -3.86 -9.47
C ASP A 123 -4.19 -3.46 -9.57
N LYS A 124 -5.09 -4.15 -8.87
CA LYS A 124 -6.55 -4.02 -9.05
C LYS A 124 -7.30 -3.79 -7.76
N THR A 125 -6.73 -4.16 -6.62
CA THR A 125 -7.43 -4.17 -5.35
C THR A 125 -6.61 -3.49 -4.26
N LEU A 126 -7.33 -2.80 -3.38
CA LEU A 126 -6.79 -2.23 -2.16
C LEU A 126 -7.72 -2.62 -1.02
N THR A 127 -7.16 -3.26 0.01
CA THR A 127 -7.84 -3.46 1.28
C THR A 127 -7.21 -2.55 2.32
N LEU A 128 -8.03 -1.80 3.06
CA LEU A 128 -7.60 -1.01 4.22
C LEU A 128 -8.28 -1.53 5.48
N THR A 129 -7.50 -1.76 6.53
CA THR A 129 -8.00 -2.13 7.87
C THR A 129 -7.46 -1.16 8.90
N PHE A 130 -8.34 -0.57 9.69
CA PHE A 130 -7.93 0.35 10.76
C PHE A 130 -8.99 0.45 11.84
N THR A 131 -8.55 0.75 13.06
CA THR A 131 -9.42 1.17 14.15
C THR A 131 -9.55 2.67 14.10
N CYS A 132 -10.76 3.19 14.07
CA CYS A 132 -10.97 4.60 14.35
C CYS A 132 -11.45 4.81 15.79
N ALA A 133 -10.67 5.51 16.59
CA ALA A 133 -11.01 5.80 18.00
C ALA A 133 -11.78 7.11 18.16
N THR A 134 -11.69 8.03 17.19
CA THR A 134 -12.27 9.39 17.29
C THR A 134 -12.91 9.84 15.97
N CYS A 135 -13.32 8.91 15.10
CA CYS A 135 -14.00 9.25 13.86
C CYS A 135 -15.43 9.66 14.16
N ASN A 136 -15.61 10.94 14.49
CA ASN A 136 -16.91 11.59 14.61
C ASN A 136 -16.93 12.82 13.71
N VAL A 137 -16.61 12.61 12.43
CA VAL A 137 -16.74 13.66 11.43
C VAL A 137 -18.25 13.89 11.21
N ASP A 138 -18.81 14.89 11.89
CA ASP A 138 -20.11 15.55 11.64
C ASP A 138 -21.45 15.00 12.18
N SER A 139 -21.60 14.40 13.38
CA SER A 139 -22.86 14.56 14.14
C SER A 139 -22.85 14.06 15.60
N GLY A 140 -23.70 14.69 16.44
CA GLY A 140 -24.03 14.28 17.80
C GLY A 140 -24.97 13.06 17.90
N ARG A 141 -24.83 12.07 17.02
CA ARG A 141 -25.53 10.77 17.09
C ARG A 141 -24.60 9.69 17.63
N ILE A 142 -25.19 8.68 18.27
CA ILE A 142 -24.50 7.63 19.06
C ILE A 142 -24.11 6.41 18.19
N ASP A 143 -24.57 6.33 16.94
CA ASP A 143 -24.12 5.33 15.97
C ASP A 143 -22.73 5.72 15.48
N SER A 144 -21.73 5.38 16.30
CA SER A 144 -20.37 5.87 16.17
C SER A 144 -19.68 5.29 14.93
N ALA A 145 -18.96 6.13 14.17
CA ALA A 145 -18.00 5.64 13.20
C ALA A 145 -16.69 5.17 13.89
N GLU A 146 -16.66 5.17 15.21
CA GLU A 146 -15.61 4.52 16.00
C GLU A 146 -15.67 3.00 15.88
N GLY A 147 -14.50 2.35 15.94
CA GLY A 147 -14.36 0.91 15.87
C GLY A 147 -13.51 0.46 14.68
N ASP A 148 -13.48 -0.85 14.48
CA ASP A 148 -12.66 -1.49 13.47
C ASP A 148 -13.37 -1.49 12.11
N TRP A 149 -12.69 -0.94 11.13
CA TRP A 149 -13.16 -0.85 9.75
C TRP A 149 -12.32 -1.73 8.84
N VAL A 150 -13.00 -2.38 7.89
CA VAL A 150 -12.40 -3.01 6.72
C VAL A 150 -13.04 -2.41 5.48
N PHE A 151 -12.21 -1.81 4.64
CA PHE A 151 -12.62 -1.28 3.33
C PHE A 151 -11.93 -2.07 2.23
N GLU A 152 -12.70 -2.51 1.24
CA GLU A 152 -12.18 -3.09 0.00
C GLU A 152 -12.51 -2.15 -1.14
N PHE A 153 -11.51 -1.87 -1.97
CA PHE A 153 -11.61 -1.03 -3.14
C PHE A 153 -11.11 -1.75 -4.39
N THR A 154 -11.54 -1.27 -5.54
CA THR A 154 -11.00 -1.64 -6.84
C THR A 154 -10.39 -0.44 -7.54
N ALA A 155 -9.30 -0.64 -8.27
CA ALA A 155 -8.72 0.41 -9.11
C ALA A 155 -9.78 0.97 -10.08
N GLN A 156 -9.78 2.28 -10.26
CA GLN A 156 -10.69 3.00 -11.17
C GLN A 156 -10.27 2.87 -12.64
#